data_AF-A0A5J4VGY2-F1
#
_entry.id   AF-A0A5J4VGY2-F1
#
_cell.length_a   1.000
_cell.length_b   1.000
_cell.length_c   1.000
_cell.angle_alpha   90.00
_cell.angle_beta   90.00
_cell.angle_gamma   90.00
#
_symmetry.space_group_name_H-M   'P 1'
#
loop_
_entity.id
_entity.type
_entity.pdbx_description
1 polymer ?
#
loop_
_entity_poly.entity_id
_entity_poly.type
_entity_poly.pdbx_seq_one_letter_code
_entity_poly.pdbx_strand_id
1 'polypeptide(L)'
;DVLCDLMAEYSAKNITDIEEITGNFNAVIENKSLIILNELKNFTEQRALNSNALKSVMIVDAQRINETFIARRDSQNVANLIIISNNFCPVKIEATDRRYLVCQTSYVHRHNFEHFDKIHQAINQADFYDNLYTFFMKRDIFQANLQVIPMTDAKKDIQKVSKSPVENFVVKYLKQLKQGMECNQALDYKPKELTEFQFKAQLKAICDYERKNAPNSKCMKKIGYYKLKPGLVQDYESIKDEENEINDDDEEDYTNIKIIPNNQDGDVINQ
;
A
#
# COMPACT_ATOMS: atom_id res chain seq x y z
N ASP A 1 -3.95 -3.52 -22.32
CA ASP A 1 -4.70 -3.36 -23.58
C ASP A 1 -5.97 -4.19 -23.63
N VAL A 2 -5.92 -5.53 -23.60
CA VAL A 2 -7.11 -6.42 -23.74
C VAL A 2 -8.41 -5.94 -23.05
N LEU A 3 -8.39 -5.64 -21.75
CA LEU A 3 -9.60 -5.19 -21.03
C LEU A 3 -10.10 -3.83 -21.51
N CYS A 4 -9.19 -2.90 -21.82
CA CYS A 4 -9.53 -1.60 -22.37
C CYS A 4 -10.07 -1.71 -23.78
N ASP A 5 -9.53 -2.60 -24.60
CA ASP A 5 -10.01 -2.83 -25.96
C ASP A 5 -11.42 -3.46 -25.93
N LEU A 6 -11.68 -4.37 -24.97
CA LEU A 6 -13.02 -4.92 -24.73
C LEU A 6 -14.04 -3.87 -24.26
N MET A 7 -13.60 -2.92 -23.43
CA MET A 7 -14.47 -1.87 -22.86
C MET A 7 -14.53 -0.59 -23.70
N ALA A 8 -13.68 -0.49 -24.73
CA ALA A 8 -13.56 0.62 -25.67
C ALA A 8 -13.58 2.00 -24.96
N GLU A 9 -14.50 2.87 -25.38
CA GLU A 9 -14.64 4.26 -24.91
C GLU A 9 -14.96 4.40 -23.42
N TYR A 10 -15.42 3.34 -22.77
CA TYR A 10 -15.68 3.31 -21.33
C TYR A 10 -14.42 3.03 -20.50
N SER A 11 -13.27 2.86 -21.13
CA SER A 11 -12.00 2.68 -20.43
C SER A 11 -11.01 3.83 -20.67
N ALA A 12 -10.16 4.09 -19.68
CA ALA A 12 -8.99 4.94 -19.82
C ALA A 12 -7.73 4.10 -19.53
N LYS A 13 -6.80 4.04 -20.49
CA LYS A 13 -5.58 3.25 -20.37
C LYS A 13 -4.34 4.11 -20.22
N ASN A 14 -3.32 3.57 -19.56
CA ASN A 14 -1.98 4.14 -19.44
C ASN A 14 -1.94 5.54 -18.79
N ILE A 15 -2.78 5.79 -17.78
CA ILE A 15 -2.65 7.00 -16.97
C ILE A 15 -1.43 6.84 -16.06
N THR A 16 -0.38 7.61 -16.31
CA THR A 16 0.88 7.52 -15.54
C THR A 16 0.93 8.47 -14.35
N ASP A 17 0.10 9.51 -14.36
CA ASP A 17 0.00 10.47 -13.27
C ASP A 17 -1.33 10.35 -12.55
N ILE A 18 -1.25 10.05 -11.25
CA ILE A 18 -2.41 10.01 -10.36
C ILE A 18 -3.11 11.37 -10.29
N GLU A 19 -2.41 12.48 -10.54
CA GLU A 19 -2.99 13.82 -10.53
C GLU A 19 -4.01 14.05 -11.65
N GLU A 20 -3.98 13.26 -12.73
CA GLU A 20 -5.02 13.32 -13.76
C GLU A 20 -6.40 12.87 -13.25
N ILE A 21 -6.43 12.05 -12.19
CA ILE A 21 -7.66 11.60 -11.56
C ILE A 21 -7.93 12.32 -10.23
N THR A 22 -6.89 12.62 -9.44
CA THR A 22 -7.06 13.24 -8.13
C THR A 22 -6.97 14.77 -8.14
N GLY A 23 -6.46 15.35 -9.22
CA GLY A 23 -6.17 16.76 -9.33
C GLY A 23 -7.39 17.62 -9.66
N ASN A 24 -7.13 18.90 -9.90
CA ASN A 24 -8.17 19.87 -10.21
C ASN A 24 -8.80 19.64 -11.58
N PHE A 25 -8.10 19.04 -12.54
CA PHE A 25 -8.62 18.74 -13.88
C PHE A 25 -8.71 17.23 -14.02
N ASN A 26 -9.93 16.71 -13.97
CA ASN A 26 -10.21 15.28 -13.79
C ASN A 26 -11.21 14.74 -14.83
N ALA A 27 -11.28 15.38 -16.00
CA ALA A 27 -12.17 14.98 -17.10
C ALA A 27 -11.95 13.54 -17.57
N VAL A 28 -10.75 12.98 -17.36
CA VAL A 28 -10.40 11.60 -17.73
C VAL A 28 -11.27 10.55 -17.04
N ILE A 29 -11.83 10.85 -15.87
CA ILE A 29 -12.70 9.90 -15.13
C ILE A 29 -14.12 9.91 -15.70
N GLU A 30 -14.53 10.97 -16.39
CA GLU A 30 -15.90 11.12 -16.83
C GLU A 30 -16.32 10.01 -17.81
N ASN A 31 -17.46 9.38 -17.54
CA ASN A 31 -18.02 8.28 -18.33
C ASN A 31 -17.06 7.08 -18.49
N LYS A 32 -16.10 6.90 -17.58
CA LYS A 32 -15.22 5.73 -17.54
C LYS A 32 -15.67 4.76 -16.45
N SER A 33 -15.80 3.49 -16.84
CA SER A 33 -16.06 2.38 -15.91
C SER A 33 -14.80 1.61 -15.54
N LEU A 34 -13.74 1.70 -16.36
CA LEU A 34 -12.41 1.15 -16.06
C LEU A 34 -11.33 2.19 -16.29
N ILE A 35 -10.43 2.35 -15.31
CA ILE A 35 -9.26 3.23 -15.42
C ILE A 35 -8.03 2.42 -15.04
N ILE A 36 -7.04 2.38 -15.93
CA ILE A 36 -5.74 1.74 -15.69
C ILE A 36 -4.70 2.81 -15.38
N LEU A 37 -4.27 2.83 -14.12
CA LEU A 37 -3.12 3.60 -13.66
C LEU A 37 -1.87 2.76 -13.88
N ASN A 38 -0.99 3.20 -14.78
CA ASN A 38 0.23 2.49 -15.13
C ASN A 38 1.47 3.19 -14.54
N GLU A 39 2.49 2.43 -14.18
CA GLU A 39 3.80 2.94 -13.73
C GLU A 39 3.72 3.96 -12.59
N LEU A 40 2.76 3.81 -11.66
CA LEU A 40 2.68 4.72 -10.52
C LEU A 40 3.99 4.71 -9.74
N LYS A 41 4.54 5.90 -9.54
CA LYS A 41 5.75 6.13 -8.73
C LYS A 41 5.48 5.71 -7.28
N ASN A 42 6.54 5.34 -6.56
CA ASN A 42 6.45 5.06 -5.13
C ASN A 42 5.75 6.20 -4.38
N PHE A 43 4.93 5.80 -3.42
CA PHE A 43 4.35 6.68 -2.44
C PHE A 43 5.46 7.40 -1.67
N THR A 44 5.23 8.69 -1.42
CA THR A 44 6.04 9.51 -0.53
C THR A 44 5.10 10.34 0.33
N GLU A 45 5.57 10.84 1.48
CA GLU A 45 4.74 11.69 2.35
C GLU A 45 4.22 12.94 1.62
N GLN A 46 4.98 13.48 0.66
CA GLN A 46 4.54 14.59 -0.19
C GLN A 46 3.33 14.23 -1.07
N ARG A 47 3.16 12.94 -1.39
CA ARG A 47 2.03 12.37 -2.17
C ARG A 47 0.91 11.81 -1.28
N ALA A 48 0.96 12.05 0.05
CA ALA A 48 -0.10 11.66 0.98
C ALA A 48 -1.48 12.22 0.60
N LEU A 49 -1.52 13.44 0.05
CA LEU A 49 -2.75 14.06 -0.44
C LEU A 49 -3.38 13.25 -1.60
N ASN A 50 -2.55 12.74 -2.51
CA ASN A 50 -3.00 11.95 -3.64
C ASN A 50 -3.59 10.61 -3.17
N SER A 51 -3.02 9.98 -2.13
CA SER A 51 -3.60 8.75 -1.55
C SER A 51 -5.01 8.99 -1.00
N ASN A 52 -5.23 10.09 -0.28
CA ASN A 52 -6.55 10.41 0.25
C ASN A 52 -7.56 10.76 -0.84
N ALA A 53 -7.14 11.52 -1.85
CA ALA A 53 -7.99 11.84 -2.99
C ALA A 53 -8.34 10.58 -3.81
N LEU A 54 -7.39 9.67 -4.02
CA LEU A 54 -7.63 8.40 -4.72
C LEU A 54 -8.69 7.56 -4.01
N LYS A 55 -8.60 7.48 -2.67
CA LYS A 55 -9.60 6.81 -1.84
C LYS A 55 -10.99 7.42 -1.99
N SER A 56 -11.07 8.73 -2.15
CA SER A 56 -12.34 9.41 -2.42
C SER A 56 -12.90 9.03 -3.79
N VAL A 57 -12.05 9.01 -4.83
CA VAL A 57 -12.43 8.60 -6.19
C VAL A 57 -12.97 7.17 -6.21
N MET A 58 -12.45 6.26 -5.37
CA MET A 58 -12.95 4.88 -5.32
C MET A 58 -14.31 4.72 -4.61
N ILE A 59 -14.75 5.68 -3.81
CA ILE A 59 -15.92 5.54 -2.92
C ILE A 59 -17.11 6.39 -3.38
N VAL A 60 -16.84 7.59 -3.89
CA VAL A 60 -17.87 8.60 -4.10
C VAL A 60 -18.70 8.27 -5.34
N ASP A 61 -20.05 8.27 -5.21
CA ASP A 61 -20.98 7.95 -6.30
C ASP A 61 -21.12 9.05 -7.38
N ALA A 62 -20.79 10.29 -7.04
CA ALA A 62 -20.86 11.43 -7.97
C ALA A 62 -19.72 12.41 -7.72
N GLN A 63 -19.04 12.82 -8.80
CA GLN A 63 -17.89 13.70 -8.73
C GLN A 63 -18.10 14.94 -9.59
N ARG A 64 -17.49 16.04 -9.15
CA ARG A 64 -17.45 17.26 -9.96
C ARG A 64 -16.33 17.13 -10.98
N ILE A 65 -16.71 17.12 -12.25
CA ILE A 65 -15.81 17.12 -13.38
C ILE A 65 -15.43 18.56 -13.70
N ASN A 66 -14.12 18.79 -13.80
CA ASN A 66 -13.55 20.06 -14.20
C ASN A 66 -12.63 19.82 -15.41
N GLU A 67 -13.00 20.43 -16.53
CA GLU A 67 -12.30 20.35 -17.80
C GLU A 67 -11.93 21.77 -18.24
N THR A 68 -10.78 21.93 -18.87
CA THR A 68 -10.27 23.26 -19.22
C THR A 68 -11.22 23.94 -20.21
N PHE A 69 -11.54 25.22 -19.94
CA PHE A 69 -12.45 26.04 -20.75
C PHE A 69 -13.90 25.56 -20.85
N ILE A 70 -14.30 24.58 -20.03
CA ILE A 70 -15.67 24.05 -19.99
C ILE A 70 -16.26 24.26 -18.59
N ALA A 71 -17.56 24.52 -18.53
CA ALA A 71 -18.25 24.68 -17.26
C ALA A 71 -18.17 23.39 -16.42
N ARG A 72 -17.94 23.55 -15.12
CA ARG A 72 -17.93 22.43 -14.17
C ARG A 72 -19.31 21.79 -14.15
N ARG A 73 -19.30 20.46 -14.15
CA ARG A 73 -20.52 19.63 -14.16
C ARG A 73 -20.36 18.50 -13.16
N ASP A 74 -21.46 18.06 -12.60
CA ASP A 74 -21.48 16.88 -11.74
C ASP A 74 -21.76 15.67 -12.63
N SER A 75 -20.97 14.61 -12.46
CA SER A 75 -21.09 13.37 -13.22
C SER A 75 -21.10 12.18 -12.27
N GLN A 76 -21.86 11.15 -12.62
CA GLN A 76 -21.88 9.91 -11.86
C GLN A 76 -20.53 9.21 -11.99
N ASN A 77 -19.99 8.75 -10.87
CA ASN A 77 -18.76 7.99 -10.85
C ASN A 77 -19.09 6.50 -10.88
N VAL A 78 -18.67 5.85 -11.97
CA VAL A 78 -18.80 4.40 -12.17
C VAL A 78 -17.44 3.74 -12.36
N ALA A 79 -16.36 4.47 -12.09
CA ALA A 79 -15.00 4.06 -12.39
C ALA A 79 -14.47 3.02 -11.41
N ASN A 80 -13.87 1.96 -11.96
CA ASN A 80 -13.08 0.98 -11.23
C ASN A 80 -11.61 1.15 -11.62
N LEU A 81 -10.71 1.03 -10.65
CA LEU A 81 -9.28 1.27 -10.85
C LEU A 81 -8.51 -0.04 -10.90
N ILE A 82 -7.65 -0.19 -11.91
CA ILE A 82 -6.57 -1.18 -11.93
C ILE A 82 -5.26 -0.41 -11.86
N ILE A 83 -4.43 -0.76 -10.87
CA ILE A 83 -3.14 -0.11 -10.66
C ILE A 83 -2.05 -1.13 -10.99
N ILE A 84 -1.16 -0.74 -11.91
CA ILE A 84 -0.03 -1.54 -12.36
C ILE A 84 1.24 -0.75 -12.09
N SER A 85 2.21 -1.34 -11.41
CA SER A 85 3.51 -0.71 -11.16
C SER A 85 4.60 -1.74 -10.93
N ASN A 86 5.82 -1.38 -11.36
CA ASN A 86 7.05 -2.09 -11.01
C ASN A 86 7.66 -1.59 -9.69
N ASN A 87 7.09 -0.52 -9.12
CA ASN A 87 7.54 0.03 -7.86
C ASN A 87 6.98 -0.76 -6.66
N PHE A 88 7.74 -0.80 -5.57
CA PHE A 88 7.40 -1.60 -4.39
C PHE A 88 6.13 -1.13 -3.66
N CYS A 89 5.96 0.19 -3.53
CA CYS A 89 4.83 0.80 -2.80
C CYS A 89 4.22 1.92 -3.63
N PRO A 90 3.45 1.62 -4.69
CA PRO A 90 2.87 2.66 -5.56
C PRO A 90 1.76 3.46 -4.87
N VAL A 91 1.10 2.87 -3.88
CA VAL A 91 0.00 3.48 -3.13
C VAL A 91 0.17 3.16 -1.65
N LYS A 92 -0.07 4.16 -0.79
CA LYS A 92 -0.15 3.94 0.66
C LYS A 92 -1.41 3.14 1.01
N ILE A 93 -1.22 2.03 1.70
CA ILE A 93 -2.30 1.17 2.19
C ILE A 93 -2.22 1.13 3.72
N GLU A 94 -3.27 1.57 4.41
CA GLU A 94 -3.36 1.45 5.88
C GLU A 94 -3.68 0.02 6.32
N ALA A 95 -3.36 -0.33 7.56
CA ALA A 95 -3.67 -1.64 8.16
C ALA A 95 -5.16 -2.01 8.05
N THR A 96 -6.06 -1.03 8.22
CA THR A 96 -7.51 -1.21 8.16
C THR A 96 -8.11 -1.05 6.76
N ASP A 97 -7.27 -0.98 5.72
CA ASP A 97 -7.74 -0.79 4.36
C ASP A 97 -8.50 -2.00 3.81
N ARG A 98 -9.71 -1.73 3.31
CA ARG A 98 -10.63 -2.69 2.71
C ARG A 98 -10.90 -2.46 1.21
N ARG A 99 -10.05 -1.69 0.52
CA ARG A 99 -10.30 -1.23 -0.86
C ARG A 99 -9.37 -1.86 -1.89
N TYR A 100 -8.13 -2.15 -1.49
CA TYR A 100 -7.12 -2.65 -2.41
C TYR A 100 -6.93 -4.16 -2.26
N LEU A 101 -7.12 -4.87 -3.38
CA LEU A 101 -6.55 -6.19 -3.62
C LEU A 101 -5.14 -5.97 -4.19
N VAL A 102 -4.12 -6.57 -3.55
CA VAL A 102 -2.73 -6.48 -4.02
C VAL A 102 -2.31 -7.85 -4.52
N CYS A 103 -1.99 -7.92 -5.81
CA CYS A 103 -1.49 -9.12 -6.46
C CYS A 103 -0.04 -8.90 -6.87
N GLN A 104 0.86 -9.75 -6.39
CA GLN A 104 2.23 -9.80 -6.88
C GLN A 104 2.33 -10.88 -7.97
N THR A 105 2.86 -10.49 -9.13
CA THR A 105 3.09 -11.42 -10.23
C THR A 105 4.37 -12.22 -10.01
N SER A 106 4.33 -13.49 -10.39
CA SER A 106 5.47 -14.38 -10.28
C SER A 106 6.59 -14.02 -11.27
N TYR A 107 7.84 -14.22 -10.84
CA TYR A 107 9.02 -14.05 -11.69
C TYR A 107 9.32 -15.27 -12.57
N VAL A 108 8.54 -16.36 -12.48
CA VAL A 108 8.82 -17.64 -13.17
C VAL A 108 8.94 -17.49 -14.69
N HIS A 109 8.15 -16.61 -15.30
CA HIS A 109 8.20 -16.38 -16.75
C HIS A 109 8.94 -15.09 -17.11
N ARG A 110 9.67 -14.48 -16.17
CA ARG A 110 10.47 -13.28 -16.45
C ARG A 110 11.50 -13.61 -17.53
N HIS A 111 11.57 -12.77 -18.58
CA HIS A 111 12.40 -12.99 -19.76
C HIS A 111 12.08 -14.24 -20.60
N ASN A 112 10.95 -14.92 -20.34
CA ASN A 112 10.47 -16.01 -21.18
C ASN A 112 9.64 -15.43 -22.35
N PHE A 113 10.32 -14.96 -23.37
CA PHE A 113 9.69 -14.35 -24.56
C PHE A 113 8.76 -15.33 -25.28
N GLU A 114 9.15 -16.62 -25.39
CA GLU A 114 8.32 -17.65 -26.05
C GLU A 114 6.96 -17.84 -25.36
N HIS A 115 6.93 -17.80 -24.02
CA HIS A 115 5.68 -17.88 -23.27
C HIS A 115 4.77 -16.69 -23.56
N PHE A 116 5.31 -15.47 -23.56
CA PHE A 116 4.52 -14.26 -23.85
C PHE A 116 4.10 -14.18 -25.32
N ASP A 117 4.93 -14.65 -26.26
CA ASP A 117 4.58 -14.75 -27.67
C ASP A 117 3.35 -15.64 -27.88
N LYS A 118 3.27 -16.78 -27.19
CA LYS A 118 2.09 -17.66 -27.22
C LYS A 118 0.84 -16.95 -26.71
N ILE A 119 0.96 -16.15 -25.65
CA ILE A 119 -0.16 -15.35 -25.12
C ILE A 119 -0.58 -14.28 -26.14
N HIS A 120 0.37 -13.56 -26.73
CA HIS A 120 0.07 -12.55 -27.75
C HIS A 120 -0.59 -13.17 -28.99
N GLN A 121 -0.13 -14.33 -29.43
CA GLN A 121 -0.76 -15.09 -30.51
C GLN A 121 -2.19 -15.49 -30.17
N ALA A 122 -2.44 -15.95 -28.93
CA ALA A 122 -3.79 -16.30 -28.48
C ALA A 122 -4.73 -15.09 -28.44
N ILE A 123 -4.25 -13.93 -27.97
CA ILE A 123 -5.03 -12.68 -27.94
C ILE A 123 -5.42 -12.23 -29.36
N ASN A 124 -4.55 -12.46 -30.34
CA ASN A 124 -4.76 -12.08 -31.74
C ASN A 124 -5.69 -13.03 -32.52
N GLN A 125 -6.18 -14.12 -31.90
CA GLN A 125 -7.16 -15.00 -32.54
C GLN A 125 -8.50 -14.29 -32.70
N ALA A 126 -9.17 -14.47 -33.85
CA ALA A 126 -10.41 -13.77 -34.18
C ALA A 126 -11.50 -13.95 -33.11
N ASP A 127 -11.62 -15.15 -32.55
CA ASP A 127 -12.67 -15.49 -31.58
C ASP A 127 -12.29 -15.14 -30.13
N PHE A 128 -11.10 -14.60 -29.87
CA PHE A 128 -10.61 -14.39 -28.49
C PHE A 128 -11.52 -13.46 -27.69
N TYR A 129 -11.87 -12.30 -28.24
CA TYR A 129 -12.70 -11.30 -27.56
C TYR A 129 -14.14 -11.79 -27.34
N ASP A 130 -14.72 -12.51 -28.31
CA ASP A 130 -16.06 -13.10 -28.17
C ASP A 130 -16.09 -14.16 -27.07
N ASN A 131 -15.05 -15.00 -27.00
CA ASN A 131 -14.90 -15.99 -25.94
C ASN A 131 -14.68 -15.34 -24.57
N LEU A 132 -13.84 -14.30 -24.49
CA LEU A 132 -13.58 -13.56 -23.26
C LEU A 132 -14.83 -12.85 -22.74
N TYR A 133 -15.58 -12.19 -23.63
CA TYR A 133 -16.85 -11.56 -23.32
C TYR A 133 -17.86 -12.61 -22.81
N THR A 134 -18.00 -13.71 -23.53
CA THR A 134 -18.86 -14.84 -23.14
C THR A 134 -18.47 -15.39 -21.76
N PHE A 135 -17.18 -15.50 -21.46
CA PHE A 135 -16.68 -15.94 -20.16
C PHE A 135 -17.14 -15.01 -19.04
N PHE A 136 -16.98 -13.69 -19.19
CA PHE A 136 -17.43 -12.73 -18.19
C PHE A 136 -18.95 -12.71 -18.03
N MET A 137 -19.70 -12.76 -19.13
CA MET A 137 -21.18 -12.75 -19.10
C MET A 137 -21.78 -14.01 -18.48
N LYS A 138 -21.09 -15.15 -18.54
CA LYS A 138 -21.53 -16.42 -17.93
C LYS A 138 -21.05 -16.62 -16.50
N ARG A 139 -20.18 -15.74 -15.99
CA ARG A 139 -19.64 -15.87 -14.63
C ARG A 139 -20.70 -15.44 -13.62
N ASP A 140 -21.21 -16.40 -12.85
CA ASP A 140 -22.05 -16.09 -11.69
C ASP A 140 -21.21 -15.46 -10.57
N ILE A 141 -21.61 -14.25 -10.17
CA ILE A 141 -21.03 -13.47 -9.08
C ILE A 141 -22.07 -13.09 -8.03
N PHE A 142 -23.28 -13.66 -8.07
CA PHE A 142 -24.38 -13.27 -7.18
C PHE A 142 -24.04 -13.46 -5.69
N GLN A 143 -23.29 -14.52 -5.37
CA GLN A 143 -22.84 -14.79 -4.00
C GLN A 143 -21.48 -14.14 -3.67
N ALA A 144 -20.83 -13.49 -4.63
CA ALA A 144 -19.50 -12.93 -4.43
C ALA A 144 -19.59 -11.62 -3.62
N ASN A 145 -19.00 -11.62 -2.42
CA ASN A 145 -18.84 -10.40 -1.64
C ASN A 145 -17.48 -9.75 -1.95
N LEU A 146 -17.48 -8.80 -2.89
CA LEU A 146 -16.28 -8.07 -3.31
C LEU A 146 -15.69 -7.14 -2.22
N GLN A 147 -16.40 -6.94 -1.10
CA GLN A 147 -15.87 -6.17 0.04
C GLN A 147 -14.96 -7.01 0.94
N VAL A 148 -15.00 -8.35 0.81
CA VAL A 148 -14.10 -9.26 1.54
C VAL A 148 -12.84 -9.45 0.71
N ILE A 149 -11.91 -8.51 0.85
CA ILE A 149 -10.64 -8.55 0.13
C ILE A 149 -9.64 -9.42 0.91
N PRO A 150 -9.02 -10.43 0.27
CA PRO A 150 -8.03 -11.26 0.93
C PRO A 150 -6.79 -10.46 1.34
N MET A 151 -6.21 -10.82 2.48
CA MET A 151 -4.93 -10.28 2.92
C MET A 151 -3.80 -11.10 2.30
N THR A 152 -3.14 -10.54 1.28
CA THR A 152 -1.99 -11.16 0.61
C THR A 152 -0.67 -10.70 1.25
N ASP A 153 0.40 -11.47 1.11
CA ASP A 153 1.71 -11.10 1.66
C ASP A 153 2.20 -9.76 1.11
N ALA A 154 2.04 -9.54 -0.20
CA ALA A 154 2.32 -8.26 -0.84
C ALA A 154 1.51 -7.10 -0.25
N LYS A 155 0.25 -7.32 0.14
CA LYS A 155 -0.56 -6.30 0.84
C LYS A 155 0.01 -6.00 2.23
N LYS A 156 0.39 -7.04 2.99
CA LYS A 156 1.01 -6.90 4.30
C LYS A 156 2.31 -6.08 4.21
N ASP A 157 3.15 -6.37 3.22
CA ASP A 157 4.41 -5.66 3.02
C ASP A 157 4.21 -4.17 2.72
N ILE A 158 3.25 -3.84 1.84
CA ILE A 158 2.90 -2.44 1.58
C ILE A 158 2.36 -1.76 2.84
N GLN A 159 1.52 -2.46 3.63
CA GLN A 159 1.00 -1.93 4.90
C GLN A 159 2.11 -1.68 5.91
N LYS A 160 3.12 -2.57 6.00
CA LYS A 160 4.29 -2.41 6.86
C LYS A 160 5.09 -1.17 6.49
N VAL A 161 5.37 -0.96 5.20
CA VAL A 161 6.10 0.23 4.71
C VAL A 161 5.26 1.51 4.83
N SER A 162 3.92 1.39 4.82
CA SER A 162 2.99 2.53 4.91
C SER A 162 2.79 3.08 6.34
N LYS A 163 3.34 2.43 7.36
CA LYS A 163 3.24 2.84 8.77
C LYS A 163 3.82 4.24 8.99
N SER A 164 3.10 5.06 9.74
CA SER A 164 3.58 6.34 10.22
C SER A 164 4.71 6.20 11.25
N PRO A 165 5.53 7.24 11.47
CA PRO A 165 6.58 7.20 12.49
C PRO A 165 6.05 6.89 13.91
N VAL A 166 4.81 7.30 14.23
CA VAL A 166 4.19 6.97 15.53
C VAL A 166 3.74 5.51 15.59
N GLU A 167 3.21 4.95 14.51
CA GLU A 167 2.89 3.52 14.46
C GLU A 167 4.14 2.67 14.64
N ASN A 168 5.23 3.02 13.97
CA ASN A 168 6.53 2.36 14.14
C ASN A 168 7.05 2.47 15.59
N PHE A 169 6.88 3.63 16.22
CA PHE A 169 7.18 3.81 17.64
C PHE A 169 6.34 2.87 18.53
N VAL A 170 5.04 2.76 18.26
CA VAL A 170 4.13 1.92 19.05
C VAL A 170 4.50 0.44 18.93
N VAL A 171 4.79 -0.05 17.71
CA VAL A 171 5.22 -1.44 17.49
C VAL A 171 6.54 -1.73 18.23
N LYS A 172 7.52 -0.84 18.09
CA LYS A 172 8.83 -0.96 18.76
C LYS A 172 8.68 -1.05 20.27
N TYR A 173 7.93 -0.13 20.87
CA TYR A 173 7.76 -0.04 22.33
C TYR A 173 6.45 -0.64 22.86
N LEU A 174 5.89 -1.62 22.14
CA LEU A 174 4.58 -2.22 22.46
C LEU A 174 4.49 -2.73 23.90
N LYS A 175 5.53 -3.44 24.38
CA LYS A 175 5.57 -4.01 25.74
C LYS A 175 5.47 -2.91 26.80
N GLN A 176 6.22 -1.83 26.65
CA GLN A 176 6.22 -0.68 27.56
C GLN A 176 4.88 0.07 27.51
N LEU A 177 4.32 0.28 26.32
CA LEU A 177 3.03 0.95 26.14
C LEU A 177 1.86 0.14 26.70
N LYS A 178 1.91 -1.20 26.68
CA LYS A 178 0.91 -2.04 27.35
C LYS A 178 0.96 -1.88 28.87
N GLN A 179 2.15 -1.76 29.44
CA GLN A 179 2.37 -1.61 30.89
C GLN A 179 2.10 -0.18 31.39
N GLY A 180 2.18 0.80 30.48
CA GLY A 180 2.07 2.22 30.77
C GLY A 180 3.45 2.87 30.74
N MET A 181 3.81 3.45 29.60
CA MET A 181 5.08 4.15 29.40
C MET A 181 5.01 5.57 29.97
N GLU A 182 6.05 6.01 30.69
CA GLU A 182 6.12 7.38 31.19
C GLU A 182 6.17 8.40 30.05
N CYS A 183 5.45 9.52 30.18
CA CYS A 183 5.43 10.53 29.12
C CYS A 183 6.80 11.14 28.82
N ASN A 184 7.67 11.29 29.83
CA ASN A 184 9.03 11.81 29.61
C ASN A 184 9.87 10.81 28.82
N GLN A 185 9.80 9.52 29.18
CA GLN A 185 10.44 8.45 28.44
C GLN A 185 9.95 8.37 26.99
N ALA A 186 8.63 8.51 26.77
CA ALA A 186 8.07 8.55 25.42
C ALA A 186 8.61 9.72 24.59
N LEU A 187 8.86 10.87 25.22
CA LEU A 187 9.43 12.05 24.56
C LEU A 187 10.92 11.87 24.25
N ASP A 188 11.67 11.23 25.13
CA ASP A 188 13.08 10.92 24.89
C ASP A 188 13.26 9.94 23.72
N TYR A 189 12.29 9.03 23.53
CA TYR A 189 12.28 8.05 22.45
C TYR A 189 11.50 8.49 21.20
N LYS A 190 11.02 9.74 21.18
CA LYS A 190 10.23 10.29 20.08
C LYS A 190 10.99 10.17 18.75
N PRO A 191 10.31 9.78 17.64
CA PRO A 191 10.88 9.84 16.31
C PRO A 191 11.45 11.23 15.98
N LYS A 192 12.60 11.29 15.29
CA LYS A 192 13.29 12.57 15.01
C LYS A 192 12.52 13.43 14.01
N GLU A 193 11.73 12.79 13.15
CA GLU A 193 10.96 13.42 12.08
C GLU A 193 9.77 14.23 12.61
N LEU A 194 9.30 13.94 13.82
CA LEU A 194 8.11 14.58 14.40
C LEU A 194 8.47 15.67 15.39
N THR A 195 7.74 16.78 15.37
CA THR A 195 7.74 17.72 16.51
C THR A 195 7.12 17.07 17.75
N GLU A 196 7.46 17.59 18.94
CA GLU A 196 6.85 17.14 20.19
C GLU A 196 5.33 17.22 20.15
N PHE A 197 4.79 18.31 19.60
CA PHE A 197 3.34 18.51 19.48
C PHE A 197 2.69 17.47 18.57
N GLN A 198 3.26 17.23 17.37
CA GLN A 198 2.75 16.23 16.43
C GLN A 198 2.80 14.81 17.03
N PHE A 199 3.90 14.46 17.67
CA PHE A 199 4.05 13.16 18.33
C PHE A 199 2.98 12.95 19.40
N LYS A 200 2.80 13.91 20.32
CA LYS A 200 1.78 13.82 21.37
C LYS A 200 0.36 13.71 20.79
N ALA A 201 0.06 14.48 19.74
CA ALA A 201 -1.26 14.47 19.10
C ALA A 201 -1.57 13.12 18.44
N GLN A 202 -0.62 12.59 17.66
CA GLN A 202 -0.76 11.29 16.99
C GLN A 202 -0.77 10.13 17.99
N LEU A 203 0.10 10.16 19.02
CA LEU A 203 0.15 9.11 20.04
C LEU A 203 -1.15 9.05 20.86
N LYS A 204 -1.81 10.19 21.11
CA LYS A 204 -3.12 10.24 21.79
C LYS A 204 -4.25 9.58 20.99
N ALA A 205 -4.11 9.45 19.67
CA ALA A 205 -5.06 8.69 18.87
C ALA A 205 -4.99 7.18 19.18
N ILE A 206 -3.81 6.69 19.57
CA ILE A 206 -3.51 5.25 19.74
C ILE A 206 -3.46 4.85 21.23
N CYS A 207 -3.00 5.74 22.10
CA CYS A 207 -2.82 5.51 23.52
C CYS A 207 -3.74 6.41 24.36
N ASP A 208 -4.24 5.87 25.46
CA ASP A 208 -4.88 6.63 26.53
C ASP A 208 -3.81 7.30 27.41
N TYR A 209 -4.20 8.42 28.00
CA TYR A 209 -3.36 9.19 28.92
C TYR A 209 -3.86 9.04 30.36
N GLU A 210 -3.00 8.54 31.22
CA GLU A 210 -3.27 8.35 32.65
C GLU A 210 -2.31 9.21 33.49
N ARG A 211 -2.76 9.73 34.64
CA ARG A 211 -1.89 10.36 35.64
C ARG A 211 -1.86 9.54 36.92
N LYS A 212 -0.67 9.12 37.35
CA LYS A 212 -0.46 8.38 38.60
C LYS A 212 0.44 9.17 39.54
N ASN A 213 0.33 8.90 40.83
CA ASN A 213 1.25 9.48 41.81
C ASN A 213 2.65 8.91 41.59
N ALA A 214 3.67 9.77 41.68
CA ALA A 214 5.05 9.34 41.52
C ALA A 214 5.41 8.26 42.57
N PRO A 215 6.04 7.15 42.17
CA PRO A 215 6.52 6.15 43.12
C PRO A 215 7.48 6.82 44.12
N ASN A 216 7.25 6.57 45.42
CA ASN A 216 8.07 7.04 46.54
C ASN A 216 8.14 8.57 46.79
N SER A 217 7.18 9.36 46.28
CA SER A 217 7.16 10.81 46.52
C SER A 217 6.33 11.20 47.76
N LYS A 218 6.95 11.91 48.72
CA LYS A 218 6.26 12.56 49.86
C LYS A 218 5.41 13.77 49.41
N CYS A 219 5.65 14.32 48.22
CA CYS A 219 4.87 15.39 47.64
C CYS A 219 3.91 14.86 46.55
N MET A 220 2.79 15.55 46.33
CA MET A 220 1.69 15.16 45.44
C MET A 220 2.06 15.30 43.93
N LYS A 221 3.24 14.84 43.53
CA LYS A 221 3.75 14.92 42.16
C LYS A 221 3.09 13.81 41.33
N LYS A 222 2.33 14.21 40.31
CA LYS A 222 1.65 13.30 39.38
C LYS A 222 2.46 13.14 38.09
N ILE A 223 2.84 11.91 37.77
CA ILE A 223 3.52 11.52 36.53
C ILE A 223 2.46 11.08 35.50
N GLY A 224 2.64 11.49 34.25
CA GLY A 224 1.79 11.07 33.14
C GLY A 224 2.30 9.77 32.50
N TYR A 225 1.38 8.91 32.09
CA TYR A 225 1.66 7.65 31.42
C TYR A 225 0.82 7.54 30.15
N TYR A 226 1.42 6.99 29.09
CA TYR A 226 0.73 6.55 27.89
C TYR A 226 0.49 5.04 27.98
N LYS A 227 -0.76 4.63 27.81
CA LYS A 227 -1.16 3.22 27.78
C LYS A 227 -1.88 2.90 26.48
N LEU A 228 -1.50 1.83 25.79
CA LEU A 228 -2.14 1.43 24.54
C LEU A 228 -3.63 1.17 24.77
N LYS A 229 -4.49 1.70 23.87
CA LYS A 229 -5.93 1.51 23.96
C LYS A 229 -6.27 0.02 23.87
N PRO A 230 -7.15 -0.52 24.74
CA PRO A 230 -7.47 -1.94 24.77
C PRO A 230 -7.91 -2.52 23.42
N GLY A 231 -8.72 -1.76 22.66
CA GLY A 231 -9.23 -2.18 21.35
C GLY A 231 -8.17 -2.26 20.24
N LEU A 232 -6.96 -1.74 20.45
CA LEU A 232 -5.86 -1.77 19.48
C LEU A 232 -4.77 -2.78 19.86
N VAL A 233 -4.85 -3.41 21.03
CA VAL A 233 -3.77 -4.29 21.54
C VAL A 233 -3.55 -5.46 20.60
N GLN A 234 -4.61 -6.15 20.20
CA GLN A 234 -4.53 -7.33 19.31
C GLN A 234 -3.97 -6.97 17.93
N ASP A 235 -4.36 -5.81 17.39
CA ASP A 235 -3.89 -5.33 16.10
C ASP A 235 -2.37 -5.13 16.11
N TYR A 236 -1.85 -4.42 17.11
CA TYR A 236 -0.41 -4.15 17.22
C TYR A 236 0.42 -5.38 17.65
N GLU A 237 -0.17 -6.34 18.37
CA GLU A 237 0.48 -7.62 18.66
C GLU A 237 0.68 -8.43 17.38
N SER A 238 -0.38 -8.59 16.58
CA SER A 238 -0.31 -9.29 15.30
C SER A 238 0.74 -8.67 14.37
N ILE A 239 0.79 -7.34 14.32
CA ILE A 239 1.80 -6.60 13.55
C ILE A 239 3.23 -6.87 14.05
N LYS A 240 3.41 -6.99 15.37
CA LYS A 240 4.74 -7.19 15.97
C LYS A 240 5.25 -8.61 15.77
N ASP A 241 4.38 -9.60 15.87
CA ASP A 241 4.75 -11.00 15.66
C ASP A 241 5.20 -11.21 14.20
N GLU A 242 4.49 -10.61 13.23
CA GLU A 242 4.90 -10.60 11.82
C GLU A 242 6.20 -9.82 11.53
N GLU A 243 6.63 -8.90 12.40
CA GLU A 243 7.94 -8.24 12.28
C GLU A 243 9.07 -9.09 12.88
N ASN A 244 8.81 -9.84 13.95
CA ASN A 244 9.83 -10.72 14.53
C ASN A 244 10.14 -11.89 13.57
N GLU A 245 9.12 -12.48 12.93
CA GLU A 245 9.31 -13.55 11.94
C GLU A 245 10.24 -13.15 10.79
N ILE A 246 10.22 -11.88 10.35
CA ILE A 246 11.12 -11.39 9.28
C ILE A 246 12.55 -11.19 9.80
N ASN A 247 12.72 -10.74 11.05
CA ASN A 247 14.04 -10.47 11.61
C ASN A 247 14.76 -11.74 12.09
N ASP A 248 14.02 -12.84 12.35
CA ASP A 248 14.59 -14.12 12.77
C ASP A 248 15.28 -14.88 11.60
N ASP A 249 15.03 -14.50 10.34
CA ASP A 249 15.68 -15.06 9.14
C ASP A 249 17.09 -14.49 8.87
N ASP A 250 17.55 -13.47 9.62
CA ASP A 250 18.84 -12.78 9.42
C ASP A 250 19.99 -13.25 10.34
N GLU A 251 19.80 -14.30 11.16
CA GLU A 251 20.85 -14.90 12.01
C GLU A 251 21.52 -16.16 11.42
N GLU A 252 21.61 -16.32 10.09
CA GLU A 252 22.62 -17.20 9.49
C GLU A 252 23.91 -16.40 9.19
N ASP A 253 24.87 -16.56 10.10
CA ASP A 253 26.21 -16.00 10.13
C ASP A 253 26.98 -16.24 8.80
N TYR A 254 26.93 -15.28 7.87
CA TYR A 254 27.67 -15.28 6.60
C TYR A 254 29.21 -15.12 6.76
N THR A 255 29.77 -15.36 7.94
CA THR A 255 31.22 -15.24 8.17
C THR A 255 32.06 -16.40 7.62
N ASN A 256 31.47 -17.41 6.98
CA ASN A 256 32.21 -18.56 6.43
C ASN A 256 32.00 -18.84 4.93
N ILE A 257 31.89 -17.81 4.08
CA ILE A 257 32.12 -18.01 2.65
C ILE A 257 33.63 -18.11 2.42
N LYS A 258 34.15 -19.36 2.36
CA LYS A 258 35.49 -19.63 1.84
C LYS A 258 35.60 -19.08 0.42
N ILE A 259 36.41 -18.04 0.26
CA ILE A 259 36.81 -17.51 -1.04
C ILE A 259 37.53 -18.63 -1.79
N ILE A 260 36.89 -19.18 -2.82
CA ILE A 260 37.53 -20.08 -3.78
C ILE A 260 38.36 -19.20 -4.73
N PRO A 261 39.69 -19.36 -4.79
CA PRO A 261 40.51 -18.56 -5.69
C PRO A 261 40.19 -18.91 -7.14
N ASN A 262 39.92 -17.87 -7.93
CA ASN A 262 39.61 -17.96 -9.34
C ASN A 262 40.89 -18.20 -10.15
N ASN A 263 41.24 -19.48 -10.36
CA ASN A 263 42.24 -19.86 -11.36
C ASN A 263 41.56 -19.94 -12.73
N GLN A 264 41.55 -18.83 -13.45
CA GLN A 264 41.44 -18.87 -14.89
C GLN A 264 42.64 -18.15 -15.48
N ASP A 265 43.61 -18.98 -15.90
CA ASP A 265 44.63 -18.59 -16.86
C ASP A 265 43.93 -18.01 -18.10
N GLY A 266 44.36 -16.81 -18.47
CA GLY A 266 43.88 -16.14 -19.66
C GLY A 266 44.39 -16.85 -20.91
N ASP A 267 43.48 -17.15 -21.82
CA ASP A 267 43.85 -17.40 -23.21
C ASP A 267 43.59 -16.17 -24.09
N VAL A 268 44.67 -15.84 -24.75
CA VAL A 268 44.99 -14.75 -25.66
C VAL A 268 44.35 -15.00 -27.04
N ILE A 269 43.57 -14.01 -27.50
CA ILE A 269 43.51 -13.40 -28.85
C ILE A 269 43.17 -14.33 -30.07
N ASN A 270 42.17 -13.95 -30.88
CA ASN A 270 42.40 -13.50 -32.27
C ASN A 270 41.14 -13.08 -33.05
N GLN A 271 41.26 -11.85 -33.58
CA GLN A 271 40.69 -11.20 -34.78
C GLN A 271 39.17 -11.13 -34.96
#